data_AF-A0A4Q5SKA0-F1
#
_entry.id   AF-A0A4Q5SKA0-F1
#
_cell.length_a   1.000
_cell.length_b   1.000
_cell.length_c   1.000
_cell.angle_alpha   90.00
_cell.angle_beta   90.00
_cell.angle_gamma   90.00
#
_symmetry.space_group_name_H-M   'P 1'
#
loop_
_entity.id
_entity.type
_entity.pdbx_description
1 polymer ?
#
loop_
_entity_poly.entity_id
_entity_poly.type
_entity_poly.pdbx_seq_one_letter_code
_entity_poly.pdbx_strand_id
1 'polypeptide(L)'
;AMCLIATLTFTGLSIVGIPMALTLALMAGLLNFIPNFGPLIAMIPAVLLGLIDSTNTAIIVAVMYILIQILESNIITPMVQKRMIDLPPALTIISQVLMGTLSGVLGILLATPLLAVVIVLIDELYVKRQVIEEEAEV
;
A
#
# COMPACT_ATOMS: atom_id res chain seq x y z
N ALA A 1 4.64 2.54 8.27
CA ALA A 1 3.34 2.67 7.57
C ALA A 1 2.22 1.95 8.33
N MET A 2 2.33 0.64 8.56
CA MET A 2 1.27 -0.21 9.15
C MET A 2 0.62 0.33 10.43
N CYS A 3 1.41 0.69 11.46
CA CYS A 3 0.85 1.18 12.73
C CYS A 3 0.12 2.51 12.54
N LEU A 4 0.61 3.37 11.65
CA LEU A 4 0.03 4.69 11.35
C LEU A 4 -1.34 4.52 10.69
N ILE A 5 -1.45 3.58 9.75
CA ILE A 5 -2.70 3.24 9.08
C ILE A 5 -3.68 2.60 10.05
N ALA A 6 -3.22 1.65 10.89
CA ALA A 6 -4.07 1.08 11.94
C ALA A 6 -4.63 2.18 12.87
N THR A 7 -3.82 3.14 13.29
CA THR A 7 -4.31 4.25 14.12
C THR A 7 -5.29 5.17 13.37
N LEU A 8 -5.01 5.52 12.11
CA LEU A 8 -5.90 6.35 11.29
C LEU A 8 -7.25 5.65 11.04
N THR A 9 -7.21 4.38 10.64
CA THR A 9 -8.42 3.58 10.40
C THR A 9 -9.20 3.38 11.70
N PHE A 10 -8.53 3.14 12.83
CA PHE A 10 -9.21 2.99 14.13
C PHE A 10 -9.92 4.27 14.53
N THR A 11 -9.24 5.41 14.46
CA THR A 11 -9.84 6.72 14.81
C THR A 11 -11.00 7.05 13.89
N GLY A 12 -10.85 6.86 12.58
CA GLY A 12 -11.91 7.08 11.60
C GLY A 12 -13.14 6.21 11.84
N LEU A 13 -12.96 4.89 11.96
CA LEU A 13 -14.07 3.97 12.23
C LEU A 13 -14.75 4.21 13.58
N SER A 14 -13.97 4.61 14.60
CA SER A 14 -14.52 4.92 15.93
C SER A 14 -15.38 6.19 15.90
N ILE A 15 -14.99 7.20 15.12
CA ILE A 15 -15.79 8.44 14.94
C ILE A 15 -17.11 8.13 14.22
N VAL A 16 -17.08 7.24 13.22
CA VAL A 16 -18.28 6.80 12.49
C VAL A 16 -19.17 5.89 13.34
N GLY A 17 -18.64 5.31 14.42
CA GLY A 17 -19.38 4.43 15.32
C GLY A 17 -19.49 2.98 14.83
N ILE A 18 -18.59 2.54 13.95
CA ILE A 18 -18.60 1.17 13.42
C ILE A 18 -18.20 0.18 14.53
N PRO A 19 -19.00 -0.89 14.76
CA PRO A 19 -18.62 -1.93 15.71
C PRO A 19 -17.35 -2.65 15.25
N MET A 20 -16.55 -3.13 16.20
CA MET A 20 -15.27 -3.80 15.92
C MET A 20 -14.24 -2.92 15.18
N ALA A 21 -14.30 -1.59 15.35
CA ALA A 21 -13.34 -0.65 14.78
C ALA A 21 -11.88 -1.07 14.99
N LEU A 22 -11.54 -1.59 16.18
CA LEU A 22 -10.19 -2.07 16.49
C LEU A 22 -9.77 -3.25 15.62
N THR A 23 -10.65 -4.25 15.47
CA THR A 23 -10.38 -5.45 14.67
C THR A 23 -10.17 -5.09 13.20
N LEU A 24 -11.05 -4.25 12.66
CA LEU A 24 -10.96 -3.78 11.27
C LEU A 24 -9.71 -2.93 11.03
N ALA A 25 -9.35 -2.08 11.99
CA ALA A 25 -8.16 -1.24 11.91
C ALA A 25 -6.86 -2.05 11.98
N LEU A 26 -6.80 -3.06 12.85
CA LEU A 26 -5.68 -4.00 12.90
C LEU A 26 -5.56 -4.78 11.60
N MET A 27 -6.69 -5.25 11.05
CA MET A 27 -6.72 -5.91 9.75
C MET A 27 -6.21 -4.98 8.65
N ALA A 28 -6.67 -3.73 8.59
CA ALA A 28 -6.20 -2.74 7.61
C ALA A 28 -4.68 -2.49 7.72
N GLY A 29 -4.17 -2.30 8.95
CA GLY A 29 -2.74 -2.11 9.18
C GLY A 29 -1.89 -3.31 8.77
N LEU A 30 -2.32 -4.53 9.10
CA LEU A 30 -1.62 -5.77 8.74
C LEU A 30 -1.64 -6.01 7.23
N LEU A 31 -2.81 -5.85 6.59
CA LEU A 31 -2.98 -6.05 5.16
C LEU A 31 -2.20 -5.02 4.34
N ASN A 32 -1.94 -3.82 4.89
CA ASN A 32 -1.12 -2.80 4.24
C ASN A 32 0.35 -3.21 4.03
N PHE A 33 0.75 -4.43 4.43
CA PHE A 33 1.97 -5.04 3.92
C PHE A 33 1.96 -5.16 2.39
N ILE A 34 0.77 -5.37 1.81
CA ILE A 34 0.55 -5.53 0.38
C ILE A 34 -0.01 -4.20 -0.14
N PRO A 35 0.81 -3.35 -0.79
CA PRO A 35 0.36 -2.05 -1.29
C PRO A 35 -0.85 -2.20 -2.21
N ASN A 36 -1.77 -1.22 -2.20
CA ASN A 36 -2.99 -1.17 -3.02
C ASN A 36 -4.03 -2.28 -2.71
N PHE A 37 -3.63 -3.55 -2.69
CA PHE A 37 -4.53 -4.68 -2.44
C PHE A 37 -4.91 -4.83 -0.97
N GLY A 38 -3.98 -4.56 -0.06
CA GLY A 38 -4.21 -4.66 1.37
C GLY A 38 -5.36 -3.76 1.85
N PRO A 39 -5.27 -2.44 1.62
CA PRO A 39 -6.36 -1.52 1.97
C PRO A 39 -7.67 -1.83 1.24
N LEU A 40 -7.60 -2.25 -0.04
CA LEU A 40 -8.78 -2.65 -0.81
C LEU A 40 -9.51 -3.84 -0.16
N ILE A 41 -8.77 -4.88 0.23
CA ILE A 41 -9.34 -6.06 0.88
C ILE A 41 -9.85 -5.70 2.28
N ALA A 42 -9.13 -4.87 3.03
CA ALA A 42 -9.54 -4.43 4.36
C ALA A 42 -10.78 -3.53 4.36
N MET A 43 -11.02 -2.79 3.27
CA MET A 43 -12.21 -1.96 3.08
C MET A 43 -13.48 -2.81 2.96
N ILE A 44 -13.42 -3.99 2.34
CA ILE A 44 -14.59 -4.86 2.09
C ILE A 44 -15.39 -5.15 3.37
N PRO A 45 -14.82 -5.78 4.42
CA PRO A 45 -15.57 -6.08 5.63
C PRO A 45 -16.04 -4.82 6.37
N ALA A 46 -15.27 -3.72 6.32
CA ALA A 46 -15.64 -2.47 6.96
C ALA A 46 -16.86 -1.81 6.30
N VAL A 47 -16.89 -1.79 4.96
CA VAL A 47 -18.03 -1.25 4.19
C VAL A 47 -19.26 -2.14 4.35
N LEU A 48 -19.09 -3.46 4.33
CA LEU A 48 -20.19 -4.40 4.59
C LEU A 48 -20.78 -4.21 5.99
N LEU A 49 -19.95 -4.00 7.01
CA LEU A 49 -20.44 -3.66 8.35
C LEU A 49 -21.16 -2.31 8.40
N GLY A 50 -20.65 -1.29 7.70
CA GLY A 50 -21.35 -0.01 7.56
C GLY A 50 -22.71 -0.14 6.86
N LEU A 51 -22.82 -1.06 5.90
CA LEU A 51 -24.07 -1.32 5.16
C LEU A 51 -25.17 -1.95 6.03
N ILE A 52 -24.79 -2.70 7.07
CA ILE A 52 -25.73 -3.24 8.05
C ILE A 52 -26.41 -2.13 8.84
N ASP A 53 -25.67 -1.04 9.14
CA ASP A 53 -26.21 0.12 9.84
C ASP A 53 -27.04 1.00 8.90
N SER A 54 -26.44 1.51 7.82
CA SER A 54 -27.17 2.22 6.77
C SER A 54 -26.35 2.36 5.48
N THR A 55 -27.02 2.55 4.34
CA THR A 55 -26.35 2.86 3.06
C THR A 55 -25.48 4.12 3.17
N ASN A 56 -25.92 5.13 3.93
CA ASN A 56 -25.15 6.35 4.14
C ASN A 56 -23.85 6.06 4.93
N THR A 57 -23.94 5.26 5.99
CA THR A 57 -22.79 4.84 6.80
C THR A 57 -21.79 4.06 5.94
N ALA A 58 -22.26 3.14 5.08
CA ALA A 58 -21.41 2.40 4.15
C ALA A 58 -20.64 3.31 3.18
N ILE A 59 -21.32 4.33 2.63
CA ILE A 59 -20.69 5.31 1.74
C ILE A 59 -19.63 6.12 2.48
N ILE A 60 -19.92 6.57 3.70
CA ILE A 60 -18.96 7.32 4.53
C ILE A 60 -17.72 6.46 4.81
N VAL A 61 -17.89 5.20 5.19
CA VAL A 61 -16.77 4.27 5.43
C VAL A 61 -15.97 4.05 4.15
N ALA A 62 -16.64 3.87 3.00
CA ALA A 62 -15.95 3.69 1.73
C ALA A 62 -15.10 4.90 1.35
N VAL A 63 -15.67 6.11 1.43
CA VAL A 63 -14.96 7.36 1.17
C VAL A 63 -13.79 7.52 2.14
N MET A 64 -13.98 7.22 3.42
CA MET A 64 -12.92 7.29 4.42
C MET A 64 -11.76 6.35 4.09
N TYR A 65 -12.01 5.10 3.71
CA TYR A 65 -10.95 4.16 3.30
C TYR A 65 -10.21 4.65 2.05
N ILE A 66 -10.93 5.23 1.07
CA ILE A 66 -10.32 5.84 -0.12
C ILE A 66 -9.41 7.02 0.28
N LEU A 67 -9.86 7.88 1.19
CA LEU A 67 -9.04 8.99 1.69
C LEU A 67 -7.79 8.49 2.42
N ILE A 68 -7.91 7.47 3.26
CA ILE A 68 -6.77 6.83 3.93
C ILE A 68 -5.81 6.25 2.89
N GLN A 69 -6.32 5.60 1.84
CA GLN A 69 -5.51 5.06 0.74
C GLN A 69 -4.76 6.16 -0.03
N ILE A 70 -5.39 7.32 -0.28
CA ILE A 70 -4.75 8.45 -0.94
C ILE A 70 -3.64 9.04 -0.05
N LEU A 71 -3.91 9.21 1.24
CA LEU A 71 -2.91 9.64 2.23
C LEU A 71 -1.74 8.65 2.28
N GLU A 72 -2.05 7.36 2.25
CA GLU A 72 -1.05 6.31 2.25
C GLU A 72 -0.15 6.38 1.03
N SER A 73 -0.72 6.36 -0.17
CA SER A 73 0.04 6.31 -1.42
C SER A 73 0.82 7.61 -1.72
N ASN A 74 0.26 8.78 -1.40
CA ASN A 74 0.85 10.07 -1.78
C ASN A 74 1.67 10.73 -0.68
N ILE A 75 1.45 10.38 0.59
CA ILE A 75 2.12 11.06 1.72
C ILE A 75 2.90 10.06 2.56
N ILE A 76 2.24 9.03 3.10
CA ILE A 76 2.87 8.11 4.05
C ILE A 76 3.97 7.30 3.37
N THR A 77 3.67 6.71 2.21
CA THR A 77 4.59 5.91 1.42
C THR A 77 5.86 6.68 1.05
N PRO A 78 5.80 7.85 0.39
CA PRO A 78 7.00 8.62 0.11
C PRO A 78 7.67 9.11 1.39
N MET A 79 6.97 9.49 2.47
CA MET A 79 7.64 9.87 3.72
C MET A 79 8.44 8.73 4.35
N VAL A 80 7.92 7.49 4.29
CA VAL A 80 8.59 6.30 4.80
C VAL A 80 9.70 5.83 3.86
N GLN A 81 9.52 5.99 2.54
CA GLN A 81 10.43 5.49 1.49
C GLN A 81 11.48 6.51 1.02
N LYS A 82 11.36 7.79 1.40
CA LYS A 82 12.14 8.97 0.92
C LYS A 82 13.68 8.88 1.01
N ARG A 83 14.24 7.76 1.46
CA ARG A 83 15.69 7.53 1.57
C ARG A 83 16.19 6.18 1.08
N MET A 84 15.35 5.31 0.51
CA MET A 84 15.83 3.96 0.15
C MET A 84 15.64 3.60 -1.32
N ILE A 85 14.44 3.70 -1.92
CA ILE A 85 14.21 3.36 -3.34
C ILE A 85 12.94 4.10 -3.79
N ASP A 86 13.01 4.88 -4.87
CA ASP A 86 11.81 5.47 -5.49
C ASP A 86 11.16 4.40 -6.38
N LEU A 87 10.10 3.76 -5.88
CA LEU A 87 9.38 2.73 -6.62
C LEU A 87 8.22 3.38 -7.38
N PRO A 88 8.23 3.40 -8.73
CA PRO A 88 7.12 3.94 -9.49
C PRO A 88 5.83 3.17 -9.17
N PRO A 89 4.72 3.86 -8.81
CA PRO A 89 3.46 3.21 -8.47
C PRO A 89 2.94 2.28 -9.58
N ALA A 90 3.13 2.69 -10.85
CA ALA A 90 2.76 1.88 -12.00
C ALA A 90 3.51 0.54 -12.04
N LEU A 91 4.83 0.55 -11.83
CA LEU A 91 5.64 -0.68 -11.79
C LEU A 91 5.24 -1.59 -10.62
N THR A 92 4.87 -0.98 -9.48
CA THR A 92 4.39 -1.73 -8.32
C THR A 92 3.11 -2.50 -8.65
N ILE A 93 2.11 -1.84 -9.26
CA ILE A 93 0.86 -2.49 -9.66
C ILE A 93 1.12 -3.57 -10.72
N ILE A 94 1.95 -3.28 -11.73
CA ILE A 94 2.30 -4.26 -12.78
C ILE A 94 2.95 -5.50 -12.16
N SER A 95 3.92 -5.32 -11.27
CA SER A 95 4.58 -6.41 -10.57
C SER A 95 3.60 -7.22 -9.72
N GLN A 96 2.69 -6.56 -9.01
CA GLN A 96 1.66 -7.22 -8.20
C GLN A 96 0.70 -8.07 -9.04
N VAL A 97 0.22 -7.53 -10.17
CA VAL A 97 -0.65 -8.28 -11.08
C VAL A 97 0.10 -9.45 -11.69
N LEU A 98 1.34 -9.24 -12.17
CA LEU A 98 2.14 -10.27 -12.81
C LEU A 98 2.53 -11.39 -11.83
N MET A 99 2.96 -11.06 -10.62
CA MET A 99 3.27 -12.09 -9.62
C MET A 99 2.00 -12.77 -9.09
N GLY A 100 0.91 -12.01 -8.99
CA GLY A 100 -0.39 -12.53 -8.60
C GLY A 100 -0.95 -13.56 -9.58
N THR A 101 -0.75 -13.37 -10.88
CA THR A 101 -1.17 -14.37 -11.89
C THR A 101 -0.27 -15.60 -11.89
N LEU A 102 1.02 -15.47 -11.59
CA LEU A 102 1.96 -16.59 -11.57
C LEU A 102 1.85 -17.48 -10.33
N SER A 103 1.64 -16.89 -9.16
CA SER A 103 1.73 -17.60 -7.87
C SER A 103 0.61 -17.27 -6.88
N GLY A 104 -0.43 -16.56 -7.33
CA GLY A 104 -1.58 -16.20 -6.51
C GLY A 104 -1.23 -15.20 -5.41
N VAL A 105 -1.85 -15.38 -4.24
CA VAL A 105 -1.72 -14.45 -3.09
C VAL A 105 -0.26 -14.30 -2.63
N LEU A 106 0.52 -15.38 -2.65
CA LEU A 106 1.94 -15.35 -2.28
C LEU A 106 2.75 -14.46 -3.24
N GLY A 107 2.38 -14.46 -4.53
CA GLY A 107 3.00 -13.59 -5.52
C GLY A 107 2.75 -12.12 -5.26
N ILE A 108 1.50 -11.76 -4.99
CA ILE A 108 1.14 -10.35 -4.69
C ILE A 108 1.90 -9.87 -3.44
N LEU A 109 2.04 -10.74 -2.43
CA LEU A 109 2.76 -10.44 -1.19
C LEU A 109 4.26 -10.20 -1.42
N LEU A 110 4.89 -10.97 -2.31
CA LEU A 110 6.32 -10.86 -2.62
C LEU A 110 6.65 -9.87 -3.74
N ALA A 111 5.64 -9.37 -4.47
CA ALA A 111 5.80 -8.47 -5.62
C ALA A 111 6.60 -7.20 -5.27
N THR A 112 6.20 -6.49 -4.24
CA THR A 112 6.83 -5.23 -3.83
C THR A 112 8.30 -5.40 -3.43
N PRO A 113 8.68 -6.33 -2.53
CA PRO A 113 10.09 -6.51 -2.18
C PRO A 113 10.92 -7.05 -3.36
N LEU A 114 10.38 -7.93 -4.21
CA LEU A 114 11.10 -8.40 -5.39
C LEU A 114 11.32 -7.29 -6.41
N LEU A 115 10.31 -6.46 -6.67
CA LEU A 115 10.44 -5.29 -7.54
C LEU A 115 11.52 -4.34 -7.01
N ALA A 116 11.55 -4.12 -5.70
CA ALA A 116 12.57 -3.29 -5.07
C ALA A 116 13.99 -3.84 -5.28
N VAL A 117 14.19 -5.15 -5.13
CA VAL A 117 15.48 -5.80 -5.41
C VAL A 117 15.88 -5.61 -6.88
N VAL A 118 14.95 -5.84 -7.82
CA VAL A 118 15.21 -5.69 -9.26
C VAL A 118 15.60 -4.25 -9.61
N ILE A 119 14.87 -3.26 -9.10
CA ILE A 119 15.17 -1.83 -9.35
C ILE A 119 16.53 -1.45 -8.78
N VAL A 120 16.87 -1.90 -7.57
CA VAL A 120 18.19 -1.64 -6.97
C VAL A 120 19.32 -2.29 -7.76
N LEU A 121 19.14 -3.52 -8.24
CA LEU A 121 20.15 -4.17 -9.07
C LEU A 121 20.40 -3.42 -10.37
N ILE A 122 19.33 -2.91 -11.01
CA ILE A 122 19.46 -2.10 -12.24
C ILE A 122 20.17 -0.78 -11.94
N ASP A 123 19.79 -0.09 -10.86
CA ASP A 123 20.39 1.20 -10.48
C ASP A 123 21.89 1.06 -10.18
N GLU A 124 22.27 0.03 -9.42
CA GLU A 124 23.66 -0.16 -8.99
C GLU A 124 24.56 -0.76 -10.08
N LEU A 125 24.05 -1.71 -10.88
CA LEU A 125 24.87 -2.42 -11.89
C LEU A 125 24.93 -1.71 -13.23
N TYR A 126 23.88 -0.98 -13.61
CA TYR A 126 23.79 -0.34 -14.93
C TYR A 126 23.84 1.19 -14.83
N VAL A 127 22.99 1.82 -14.02
CA VAL A 127 22.84 3.28 -14.04
C VAL A 127 24.06 3.98 -13.43
N LYS A 128 24.39 3.71 -12.16
CA LYS A 128 25.55 4.34 -11.51
C LYS A 128 26.87 4.00 -12.20
N ARG A 129 26.99 2.77 -12.72
CA ARG A 129 28.20 2.33 -13.40
C ARG A 129 28.47 3.14 -14.67
N GLN A 130 27.43 3.39 -15.48
CA GLN A 130 27.58 4.19 -16.71
C GLN A 130 27.99 5.63 -16.41
N VAL A 131 27.41 6.25 -15.37
CA VAL A 131 27.76 7.62 -14.97
C VAL A 131 29.23 7.73 -14.57
N ILE A 132 29.77 6.76 -13.84
CA ILE A 132 31.19 6.74 -13.44
C ILE A 132 32.12 6.52 -14.64
N GLU A 133 31.73 5.66 -15.60
CA GLU A 133 32.52 5.43 -16.83
C GLU A 133 32.54 6.69 -17.72
N GLU A 134 31.44 7.43 -17.85
CA GLU A 134 31.39 8.70 -18.59
C GLU A 134 32.22 9.81 -17.92
N GLU A 135 32.16 9.97 -16.59
CA GLU A 135 32.98 10.97 -15.87
C GLU A 135 34.49 10.65 -15.93
N ALA A 136 34.87 9.38 -16.09
CA ALA A 136 36.27 8.97 -16.20
C ALA A 136 36.86 9.20 -17.61
N GLU A 137 36.03 9.38 -18.64
CA GLU A 137 36.46 9.67 -20.01
C GLU A 137 36.59 11.17 -20.34
N VAL A 138 36.08 12.07 -19.47
CA VAL A 138 36.12 13.54 -19.60
C VAL A 138 37.31 14.14 -18.86
#